data_AF-S7VSQ4-F1
#
_entry.id   AF-S7VSQ4-F1
#
_cell.length_a   1.000
_cell.length_b   1.000
_cell.length_c   1.000
_cell.angle_alpha   90.00
_cell.angle_beta   90.00
_cell.angle_gamma   90.00
#
_symmetry.space_group_name_H-M   'P 1'
#
loop_
_entity.id
_entity.type
_entity.pdbx_description
1 polymer ?
#
loop_
_entity_poly.entity_id
_entity_poly.type
_entity_poly.pdbx_seq_one_letter_code
_entity_poly.pdbx_strand_id
1 'polypeptide(L)'
;MLLVYTHKITPRVTYTFKHICKRILGVEVLFTSKVEDFIAHDSLKMSYTKQPLSNELFIRSNELLFETGLSDIDINVLQWENTKGFFATGERSDLPFDIFAASFYLLSRYEEYLPHVKDDYGRFLASESLAFENKFLHQPVVDIWAYKLKDVLEVRFPGYEFPKRQYKVQPVIDVPMAYYFKYKGFLRTIGGTLNDLRRLQIKQLYSRYLVLFGFKRDPYDTFKWIIRKQKQHPFKFMVLFLIGDYSTYDKNINTNKKEFVSLIKSVADYCDVGLKASYFSLNDISILKKEKTKWNPQHIPI
;
A
#
# COMPACT_ATOMS: atom_id res chain seq x y z
N MET A 1 -16.74 -21.63 -3.18
CA MET A 1 -16.14 -20.93 -2.03
C MET A 1 -15.21 -21.93 -1.36
N LEU A 2 -13.98 -21.55 -1.06
CA LEU A 2 -13.00 -22.43 -0.43
C LEU A 2 -13.29 -22.54 1.08
N LEU A 3 -13.58 -23.74 1.58
CA LEU A 3 -13.68 -24.00 3.01
C LEU A 3 -12.32 -24.39 3.58
N VAL A 4 -11.83 -23.62 4.55
CA VAL A 4 -10.55 -23.87 5.24
C VAL A 4 -10.84 -24.41 6.63
N TYR A 5 -10.44 -25.65 6.89
CA TYR A 5 -10.39 -26.17 8.25
C TYR A 5 -9.11 -25.71 8.96
N THR A 6 -9.25 -25.21 10.18
CA THR A 6 -8.13 -24.93 11.08
C THR A 6 -8.56 -25.17 12.53
N HIS A 7 -7.65 -25.66 13.37
CA HIS A 7 -7.94 -25.91 14.79
C HIS A 7 -8.31 -24.63 15.57
N LYS A 8 -7.88 -23.45 15.09
CA LYS A 8 -8.20 -22.15 15.67
C LYS A 8 -8.35 -21.09 14.58
N ILE A 9 -9.43 -20.31 14.64
CA ILE A 9 -9.68 -19.19 13.72
C ILE A 9 -9.19 -17.90 14.38
N THR A 10 -8.18 -17.26 13.80
CA THR A 10 -7.60 -16.01 14.33
C THR A 10 -7.71 -14.85 13.33
N PRO A 11 -7.52 -13.60 13.76
CA PRO A 11 -7.40 -12.46 12.85
C PRO A 11 -6.27 -12.64 11.82
N ARG A 12 -5.13 -13.24 12.20
CA ARG A 12 -3.99 -13.49 11.30
C ARG A 12 -4.33 -14.50 10.20
N VAL A 13 -5.00 -15.60 10.56
CA VAL A 13 -5.50 -16.60 9.61
C VAL A 13 -6.50 -15.93 8.65
N THR A 14 -7.54 -15.31 9.20
CA THR A 14 -8.62 -14.74 8.38
C THR A 14 -8.14 -13.63 7.45
N TYR A 15 -7.25 -12.75 7.92
CA TYR A 15 -6.63 -11.71 7.10
C TYR A 15 -5.86 -12.31 5.92
N THR A 16 -4.97 -13.27 6.20
CA THR A 16 -4.02 -13.75 5.19
C THR A 16 -4.67 -14.62 4.14
N PHE A 17 -5.58 -15.52 4.55
CA PHE A 17 -6.36 -16.32 3.61
C PHE A 17 -7.30 -15.45 2.76
N LYS A 18 -7.92 -14.41 3.33
CA LYS A 18 -8.71 -13.44 2.52
C LYS A 18 -7.82 -12.67 1.55
N HIS A 19 -6.58 -12.34 1.92
CA HIS A 19 -5.65 -11.70 1.00
C HIS A 19 -5.29 -12.64 -0.17
N ILE A 20 -4.81 -13.84 0.12
CA ILE A 20 -4.39 -14.79 -0.92
C ILE A 20 -5.59 -15.27 -1.75
N CYS A 21 -6.60 -15.88 -1.12
CA CYS A 21 -7.68 -16.53 -1.84
C CYS A 21 -8.66 -15.52 -2.45
N LYS A 22 -9.15 -14.56 -1.66
CA LYS A 22 -10.18 -13.62 -2.14
C LYS A 22 -9.60 -12.46 -2.93
N ARG A 23 -8.56 -11.79 -2.43
CA ARG A 23 -8.03 -10.57 -3.06
C ARG A 23 -7.13 -10.88 -4.27
N ILE A 24 -6.26 -11.89 -4.18
CA ILE A 24 -5.37 -12.25 -5.30
C ILE A 24 -6.05 -13.21 -6.27
N LEU A 25 -6.59 -14.34 -5.77
CA LEU A 25 -7.17 -15.39 -6.61
C LEU A 25 -8.66 -15.22 -6.95
N GLY A 26 -9.36 -14.29 -6.30
CA GLY A 26 -10.80 -14.05 -6.54
C GLY A 26 -11.74 -15.13 -5.98
N VAL A 27 -11.24 -16.06 -5.16
CA VAL A 27 -12.00 -17.14 -4.56
C VAL A 27 -12.45 -16.75 -3.15
N GLU A 28 -13.77 -16.71 -2.93
CA GLU A 28 -14.33 -16.51 -1.59
C GLU A 28 -13.86 -17.62 -0.64
N VAL A 29 -13.64 -17.30 0.63
CA VAL A 29 -13.09 -18.21 1.64
C VAL A 29 -13.94 -18.21 2.91
N LEU A 30 -14.23 -19.41 3.42
CA LEU A 30 -14.81 -19.66 4.75
C LEU A 30 -13.82 -20.41 5.63
N PHE A 31 -14.07 -20.34 6.94
CA PHE A 31 -13.27 -21.01 7.94
C PHE A 31 -14.18 -21.85 8.83
N THR A 32 -13.73 -23.04 9.19
CA THR A 32 -14.35 -23.86 10.23
C THR A 32 -13.28 -24.47 11.14
N SER A 33 -13.61 -24.66 12.40
CA SER A 33 -12.82 -25.44 13.36
C SER A 33 -13.48 -26.77 13.71
N LYS A 34 -14.63 -27.07 13.10
CA LYS A 34 -15.37 -28.32 13.28
C LYS A 34 -15.01 -29.27 12.15
N VAL A 35 -14.57 -30.47 12.51
CA VAL A 35 -14.17 -31.48 11.53
C VAL A 35 -15.39 -31.98 10.75
N GLU A 36 -16.55 -32.03 11.39
CA GLU A 36 -17.81 -32.48 10.79
C GLU A 36 -18.23 -31.58 9.62
N ASP A 37 -18.17 -30.25 9.82
CA ASP A 37 -18.46 -29.26 8.77
C ASP A 37 -17.50 -29.40 7.57
N PHE A 38 -16.23 -29.73 7.84
CA PHE A 38 -15.21 -29.93 6.82
C PHE A 38 -15.42 -31.21 6.02
N ILE A 39 -15.77 -32.30 6.69
CA ILE A 39 -16.07 -33.58 6.04
C ILE A 39 -17.30 -33.45 5.15
N ALA A 40 -18.37 -32.81 5.65
CA ALA A 40 -19.63 -32.62 4.93
C ALA A 40 -19.56 -31.63 3.74
N HIS A 41 -18.43 -30.94 3.54
CA HIS A 41 -18.27 -30.00 2.44
C HIS A 41 -17.74 -30.70 1.18
N ASP A 42 -18.51 -30.68 0.09
CA ASP A 42 -18.16 -31.38 -1.15
C ASP A 42 -17.54 -30.49 -2.24
N SER A 43 -17.29 -29.22 -1.93
CA SER A 43 -16.63 -28.27 -2.84
C SER A 43 -15.17 -28.04 -2.44
N LEU A 44 -14.55 -26.97 -2.96
CA LEU A 44 -13.19 -26.58 -2.66
C LEU A 44 -12.97 -26.56 -1.14
N LYS A 45 -12.11 -27.44 -0.67
CA LYS A 45 -11.75 -27.50 0.75
C LYS A 45 -10.28 -27.80 0.94
N MET A 46 -9.73 -27.24 2.01
CA MET A 46 -8.37 -27.53 2.44
C MET A 46 -8.25 -27.47 3.96
N SER A 47 -7.27 -28.17 4.50
CA SER A 47 -6.92 -28.09 5.91
C SER A 47 -5.62 -27.30 6.10
N TYR A 48 -5.61 -26.48 7.14
CA TYR A 48 -4.47 -25.67 7.55
C TYR A 48 -4.23 -25.91 9.05
N THR A 49 -3.40 -26.90 9.34
CA THR A 49 -3.17 -27.41 10.70
C THR A 49 -1.84 -28.16 10.79
N LYS A 50 -1.52 -28.82 11.89
CA LYS A 50 -0.24 -29.54 12.07
C LYS A 50 -0.14 -30.87 11.34
N GLN A 51 -1.27 -31.55 11.16
CA GLN A 51 -1.35 -32.87 10.54
C GLN A 51 -2.57 -32.94 9.61
N PRO A 52 -2.48 -33.64 8.47
CA PRO A 52 -3.62 -33.82 7.59
C PRO A 52 -4.73 -34.60 8.30
N LEU A 53 -5.98 -34.30 7.96
CA LEU A 53 -7.16 -35.02 8.46
C LEU A 53 -7.39 -36.32 7.68
N SER A 54 -7.11 -36.30 6.38
CA SER A 54 -7.30 -37.39 5.43
C SER A 54 -6.48 -37.12 4.15
N ASN A 55 -7.06 -37.38 2.98
CA ASN A 55 -6.53 -37.04 1.67
C ASN A 55 -7.19 -35.75 1.15
N GLU A 56 -7.20 -34.67 1.92
CA GLU A 56 -7.57 -33.33 1.44
C GLU A 56 -6.35 -32.58 0.92
N LEU A 57 -6.56 -31.39 0.32
CA LEU A 57 -5.46 -30.45 0.17
C LEU A 57 -5.05 -29.94 1.55
N PHE A 58 -3.84 -30.23 1.98
CA PHE A 58 -3.30 -29.93 3.30
C PHE A 58 -2.05 -29.06 3.20
N ILE A 59 -2.06 -27.97 3.97
CA ILE A 59 -0.86 -27.16 4.20
C ILE A 59 -0.54 -27.17 5.68
N ARG A 60 0.69 -27.60 6.01
CA ARG A 60 1.14 -27.62 7.40
C ARG A 60 1.27 -26.20 7.93
N SER A 61 0.61 -25.92 9.04
CA SER A 61 0.56 -24.58 9.62
C SER A 61 1.75 -24.26 10.53
N ASN A 62 2.25 -23.04 10.41
CA ASN A 62 3.19 -22.41 11.31
C ASN A 62 2.43 -21.76 12.49
N GLU A 63 3.06 -21.72 13.68
CA GLU A 63 2.48 -21.14 14.89
C GLU A 63 2.22 -19.63 14.77
N LEU A 64 2.94 -18.93 13.90
CA LEU A 64 2.85 -17.49 13.71
C LEU A 64 1.40 -17.01 13.52
N LEU A 65 0.55 -17.77 12.82
CA LEU A 65 -0.84 -17.37 12.60
C LEU A 65 -1.75 -17.60 13.82
N PHE A 66 -1.31 -18.32 14.84
CA PHE A 66 -2.09 -18.66 16.04
C PHE A 66 -1.63 -17.93 17.31
N GLU A 67 -0.43 -17.35 17.26
CA GLU A 67 0.18 -16.53 18.31
C GLU A 67 -0.51 -15.18 18.53
N THR A 68 -0.32 -14.65 19.74
CA THR A 68 -0.72 -13.29 20.15
C THR A 68 0.53 -12.51 20.55
N GLY A 69 0.63 -11.26 20.11
CA GLY A 69 1.80 -10.41 20.38
C GLY A 69 2.89 -10.55 19.33
N LEU A 70 4.10 -10.10 19.68
CA LEU A 70 5.27 -10.10 18.81
C LEU A 70 6.37 -10.89 19.49
N SER A 71 7.07 -11.68 18.69
CA SER A 71 8.20 -12.52 19.06
C SER A 71 9.25 -12.40 17.97
N ASP A 72 10.52 -12.52 18.36
CA ASP A 72 11.60 -12.67 17.38
C ASP A 72 11.52 -14.07 16.78
N ILE A 73 11.68 -14.17 15.47
CA ILE A 73 11.48 -15.40 14.71
C ILE A 73 12.70 -15.60 13.82
N ASP A 74 13.41 -16.69 14.03
CA ASP A 74 14.48 -17.10 13.12
C ASP A 74 13.87 -17.66 11.83
N ILE A 75 14.12 -16.96 10.71
CA ILE A 75 13.55 -17.28 9.40
C ILE A 75 14.65 -17.74 8.45
N ASN A 76 14.63 -19.03 8.15
CA ASN A 76 15.45 -19.59 7.09
C ASN A 76 14.77 -19.44 5.71
N VAL A 77 15.33 -18.61 4.84
CA VAL A 77 14.84 -18.38 3.47
C VAL A 77 15.53 -19.33 2.50
N LEU A 78 14.73 -20.12 1.78
CA LEU A 78 15.18 -21.10 0.81
C LEU A 78 14.80 -20.70 -0.62
N GLN A 79 15.56 -21.20 -1.60
CA GLN A 79 15.20 -21.08 -3.00
C GLN A 79 13.99 -21.96 -3.31
N TRP A 80 12.97 -21.41 -3.99
CA TRP A 80 11.81 -22.16 -4.46
C TRP A 80 11.60 -21.87 -5.94
N GLU A 81 12.17 -22.72 -6.80
CA GLU A 81 12.16 -22.53 -8.27
C GLU A 81 12.67 -21.13 -8.68
N ASN A 82 11.80 -20.26 -9.19
CA ASN A 82 12.09 -18.88 -9.60
C ASN A 82 11.77 -17.83 -8.52
N THR A 83 11.34 -18.25 -7.33
CA THR A 83 11.02 -17.39 -6.18
C THR A 83 11.78 -17.84 -4.93
N LYS A 84 11.44 -17.26 -3.78
CA LYS A 84 11.92 -17.66 -2.46
C LYS A 84 10.76 -18.23 -1.64
N GLY A 85 11.08 -19.05 -0.64
CA GLY A 85 10.11 -19.56 0.32
C GLY A 85 10.74 -19.65 1.71
N PHE A 86 9.93 -19.51 2.75
CA PHE A 86 10.34 -19.71 4.14
C PHE A 86 9.16 -20.26 4.95
N PHE A 87 9.42 -20.67 6.19
CA PHE A 87 8.54 -21.57 6.94
C PHE A 87 8.30 -22.87 6.18
N ALA A 88 9.40 -23.61 5.96
CA ALA A 88 9.36 -24.90 5.29
C ALA A 88 8.34 -25.83 5.94
N THR A 89 7.53 -26.47 5.12
CA THR A 89 6.58 -27.48 5.54
C THR A 89 7.24 -28.86 5.48
N GLY A 90 6.61 -29.85 6.09
CA GLY A 90 7.08 -31.24 5.97
C GLY A 90 6.56 -31.91 4.69
N GLU A 91 7.11 -33.06 4.34
CA GLU A 91 6.79 -33.84 3.13
C GLU A 91 5.31 -34.16 2.93
N ARG A 92 4.50 -34.15 4.00
CA ARG A 92 3.05 -34.41 3.93
C ARG A 92 2.23 -33.23 3.42
N SER A 93 2.82 -32.04 3.30
CA SER A 93 2.14 -30.81 2.89
C SER A 93 2.15 -30.66 1.36
N ASP A 94 1.04 -30.23 0.76
CA ASP A 94 0.92 -30.06 -0.70
C ASP A 94 1.74 -28.88 -1.25
N LEU A 95 2.15 -27.96 -0.38
CA LEU A 95 3.12 -26.91 -0.69
C LEU A 95 4.35 -27.05 0.22
N PRO A 96 5.58 -26.78 -0.29
CA PRO A 96 6.84 -26.92 0.45
C PRO A 96 7.09 -25.83 1.50
N PHE A 97 6.26 -24.78 1.50
CA PHE A 97 6.34 -23.66 2.44
C PHE A 97 4.94 -23.27 2.90
N ASP A 98 4.84 -22.81 4.14
CA ASP A 98 3.62 -22.22 4.65
C ASP A 98 3.49 -20.80 4.11
N ILE A 99 2.92 -20.71 2.91
CA ILE A 99 2.71 -19.45 2.21
C ILE A 99 1.80 -18.50 2.98
N PHE A 100 0.94 -18.99 3.89
CA PHE A 100 0.03 -18.14 4.64
C PHE A 100 0.77 -17.46 5.79
N ALA A 101 1.56 -18.20 6.56
CA ALA A 101 2.42 -17.60 7.58
C ALA A 101 3.47 -16.67 6.95
N ALA A 102 4.10 -17.10 5.85
CA ALA A 102 5.10 -16.30 5.16
C ALA A 102 4.51 -15.00 4.61
N SER A 103 3.32 -15.07 4.02
CA SER A 103 2.61 -13.87 3.54
C SER A 103 2.19 -12.96 4.68
N PHE A 104 1.72 -13.51 5.81
CA PHE A 104 1.39 -12.69 6.97
C PHE A 104 2.60 -11.89 7.44
N TYR A 105 3.76 -12.54 7.58
CA TYR A 105 5.00 -11.90 8.00
C TYR A 105 5.36 -10.70 7.11
N LEU A 106 5.34 -10.89 5.78
CA LEU A 106 5.68 -9.84 4.81
C LEU A 106 4.60 -8.74 4.72
N LEU A 107 3.33 -9.11 4.61
CA LEU A 107 2.22 -8.16 4.41
C LEU A 107 1.94 -7.30 5.64
N SER A 108 2.10 -7.89 6.84
CA SER A 108 1.97 -7.14 8.08
C SER A 108 3.17 -6.25 8.36
N ARG A 109 4.26 -6.37 7.59
CA ARG A 109 5.54 -5.70 7.86
C ARG A 109 6.01 -6.02 9.29
N TYR A 110 5.94 -7.31 9.65
CA TYR A 110 6.18 -7.79 11.02
C TYR A 110 7.50 -7.27 11.62
N GLU A 111 8.54 -7.20 10.80
CA GLU A 111 9.88 -6.68 11.11
C GLU A 111 9.86 -5.24 11.65
N GLU A 112 8.96 -4.39 11.15
CA GLU A 112 8.86 -2.98 11.55
C GLU A 112 8.30 -2.81 12.97
N TYR A 113 7.75 -3.88 13.55
CA TYR A 113 7.27 -3.87 14.93
C TYR A 113 8.27 -4.44 15.93
N LEU A 114 9.35 -5.08 15.45
CA LEU A 114 10.46 -5.53 16.29
C LEU A 114 11.46 -4.39 16.52
N PRO A 115 12.36 -4.49 17.52
CA PRO A 115 13.45 -3.53 17.66
C PRO A 115 14.31 -3.45 16.39
N HIS A 116 14.42 -2.26 15.80
CA HIS A 116 15.15 -2.03 14.54
C HIS A 116 15.79 -0.64 14.52
N VAL A 117 16.73 -0.43 13.59
CA VAL A 117 17.34 0.88 13.37
C VAL A 117 16.41 1.72 12.50
N LYS A 118 16.18 2.96 12.95
CA LYS A 118 15.32 3.91 12.24
C LYS A 118 16.16 4.91 11.48
N ASP A 119 15.67 5.32 10.32
CA ASP A 119 16.22 6.47 9.62
C ASP A 119 15.91 7.81 10.33
N ASP A 120 16.40 8.92 9.77
CA ASP A 120 16.18 10.28 10.28
C ASP A 120 14.69 10.67 10.40
N TYR A 121 13.79 9.91 9.76
CA TYR A 121 12.34 10.11 9.78
C TYR A 121 11.61 9.09 10.68
N GLY A 122 12.34 8.22 11.38
CA GLY A 122 11.77 7.22 12.27
C GLY A 122 11.28 5.96 11.58
N ARG A 123 11.65 5.73 10.31
CA ARG A 123 11.16 4.62 9.48
C ARG A 123 12.12 3.43 9.50
N PHE A 124 11.57 2.23 9.28
CA PHE A 124 12.35 1.02 9.08
C PHE A 124 13.17 1.09 7.78
N LEU A 125 14.44 0.66 7.85
CA LEU A 125 15.35 0.65 6.70
C LEU A 125 15.10 -0.56 5.81
N ALA A 126 14.81 -0.35 4.53
CA ALA A 126 14.58 -1.44 3.59
C ALA A 126 15.77 -2.41 3.51
N SER A 127 17.00 -1.93 3.72
CA SER A 127 18.22 -2.75 3.75
C SER A 127 18.27 -3.77 4.88
N GLU A 128 17.50 -3.55 5.96
CA GLU A 128 17.40 -4.45 7.10
C GLU A 128 16.25 -5.46 6.94
N SER A 129 15.49 -5.42 5.83
CA SER A 129 14.43 -6.40 5.60
C SER A 129 14.99 -7.75 5.17
N LEU A 130 14.36 -8.83 5.64
CA LEU A 130 14.54 -10.21 5.19
C LEU A 130 14.56 -10.30 3.66
N ALA A 131 13.68 -9.53 3.01
CA ALA A 131 13.56 -9.48 1.56
C ALA A 131 14.77 -8.85 0.86
N PHE A 132 15.38 -7.82 1.46
CA PHE A 132 16.59 -7.21 0.93
C PHE A 132 17.80 -8.12 1.14
N GLU A 133 17.98 -8.63 2.36
CA GLU A 133 19.09 -9.51 2.73
C GLU A 133 19.14 -10.78 1.87
N ASN A 134 17.96 -11.35 1.59
CA ASN A 134 17.81 -12.54 0.75
C ASN A 134 17.52 -12.22 -0.74
N LYS A 135 17.68 -10.96 -1.15
CA LYS A 135 17.66 -10.48 -2.54
C LYS A 135 16.36 -10.76 -3.30
N PHE A 136 15.21 -10.75 -2.63
CA PHE A 136 13.90 -10.91 -3.24
C PHE A 136 12.96 -9.71 -3.09
N LEU A 137 13.44 -8.58 -2.54
CA LEU A 137 12.66 -7.35 -2.35
C LEU A 137 11.98 -6.84 -3.63
N HIS A 138 12.56 -7.12 -4.80
CA HIS A 138 12.04 -6.70 -6.10
C HIS A 138 10.95 -7.63 -6.67
N GLN A 139 10.68 -8.78 -6.02
CA GLN A 139 9.74 -9.78 -6.49
C GLN A 139 8.42 -9.71 -5.72
N PRO A 140 7.25 -9.83 -6.38
CA PRO A 140 5.96 -9.92 -5.72
C PRO A 140 5.72 -11.35 -5.21
N VAL A 141 6.54 -11.80 -4.25
CA VAL A 141 6.58 -13.21 -3.81
C VAL A 141 5.23 -13.71 -3.29
N VAL A 142 4.44 -12.87 -2.61
CA VAL A 142 3.10 -13.22 -2.12
C VAL A 142 2.13 -13.52 -3.27
N ASP A 143 2.13 -12.70 -4.32
CA ASP A 143 1.34 -12.97 -5.53
C ASP A 143 1.81 -14.26 -6.21
N ILE A 144 3.13 -14.47 -6.34
CA ILE A 144 3.69 -15.69 -6.93
C ILE A 144 3.23 -16.92 -6.12
N TRP A 145 3.30 -16.88 -4.79
CA TRP A 145 2.85 -17.98 -3.93
C TRP A 145 1.35 -18.23 -4.02
N ALA A 146 0.54 -17.17 -4.16
CA ALA A 146 -0.90 -17.32 -4.39
C ALA A 146 -1.18 -18.07 -5.69
N TYR A 147 -0.48 -17.75 -6.79
CA TYR A 147 -0.63 -18.49 -8.04
C TYR A 147 -0.10 -19.92 -7.94
N LYS A 148 0.96 -20.18 -7.18
CA LYS A 148 1.40 -21.56 -6.89
C LYS A 148 0.34 -22.36 -6.12
N LEU A 149 -0.37 -21.74 -5.16
CA LEU A 149 -1.53 -22.37 -4.52
C LEU A 149 -2.67 -22.63 -5.51
N LYS A 150 -2.93 -21.69 -6.42
CA LYS A 150 -3.93 -21.85 -7.48
C LYS A 150 -3.62 -23.07 -8.35
N ASP A 151 -2.37 -23.24 -8.77
CA ASP A 151 -1.96 -24.39 -9.60
C ASP A 151 -2.25 -25.72 -8.89
N VAL A 152 -1.93 -25.83 -7.60
CA VAL A 152 -2.24 -27.03 -6.79
C VAL A 152 -3.75 -27.24 -6.65
N LEU A 153 -4.51 -26.16 -6.43
CA LEU A 153 -5.98 -26.24 -6.37
C LEU A 153 -6.60 -26.66 -7.70
N GLU A 154 -6.10 -26.20 -8.84
CA GLU A 154 -6.59 -26.59 -10.17
C GLU A 154 -6.36 -28.06 -10.45
N VAL A 155 -5.21 -28.61 -10.02
CA VAL A 155 -4.94 -30.06 -10.10
C VAL A 155 -5.89 -30.86 -9.21
N ARG A 156 -6.16 -30.38 -7.98
CA ARG A 156 -7.01 -31.08 -7.01
C ARG A 156 -8.50 -31.00 -7.35
N PHE A 157 -8.94 -29.88 -7.93
CA PHE A 157 -10.33 -29.57 -8.23
C PHE A 157 -10.50 -29.20 -9.71
N PRO A 158 -10.28 -30.16 -10.65
CA PRO A 158 -10.24 -29.87 -12.10
C PRO A 158 -11.57 -29.36 -12.67
N GLY A 159 -12.69 -29.56 -11.96
CA GLY A 159 -14.00 -29.04 -12.35
C GLY A 159 -14.29 -27.61 -11.89
N TYR A 160 -13.38 -26.95 -11.17
CA TYR A 160 -13.59 -25.58 -10.69
C TYR A 160 -12.93 -24.55 -11.60
N GLU A 161 -13.74 -23.63 -12.12
CA GLU A 161 -13.25 -22.52 -12.91
C GLU A 161 -12.84 -21.34 -12.03
N PHE A 162 -11.55 -21.04 -12.01
CA PHE A 162 -11.02 -19.88 -11.29
C PHE A 162 -11.34 -18.57 -12.02
N PRO A 163 -11.69 -17.50 -11.29
CA PRO A 163 -12.01 -16.22 -11.91
C PRO A 163 -10.75 -15.61 -12.54
N LYS A 164 -10.87 -15.18 -13.79
CA LYS A 164 -9.80 -14.49 -14.52
C LYS A 164 -9.79 -13.01 -14.16
N ARG A 165 -8.67 -12.52 -13.65
CA ARG A 165 -8.49 -11.09 -13.37
C ARG A 165 -8.14 -10.34 -14.65
N GLN A 166 -8.78 -9.18 -14.82
CA GLN A 166 -8.41 -8.22 -15.85
C GLN A 166 -7.51 -7.15 -15.23
N TYR A 167 -6.37 -6.92 -15.88
CA TYR A 167 -5.46 -5.84 -15.49
C TYR A 167 -6.16 -4.48 -15.61
N LYS A 168 -5.98 -3.63 -14.61
CA LYS A 168 -6.51 -2.26 -14.58
C LYS A 168 -5.42 -1.31 -14.10
N VAL A 169 -5.33 -0.16 -14.75
CA VAL A 169 -4.44 0.93 -14.35
C VAL A 169 -5.28 2.02 -13.69
N GLN A 170 -4.85 2.47 -12.51
CA GLN A 170 -5.45 3.61 -11.84
C GLN A 170 -4.33 4.57 -11.41
N PRO A 171 -4.07 5.64 -12.19
CA PRO A 171 -3.07 6.64 -11.84
C PRO A 171 -3.46 7.38 -10.56
N VAL A 172 -2.55 7.39 -9.60
CA VAL A 172 -2.64 8.16 -8.36
C VAL A 172 -1.54 9.21 -8.38
N ILE A 173 -1.92 10.47 -8.30
CA ILE A 173 -1.03 11.63 -8.37
C ILE A 173 -0.99 12.29 -7.02
N ASP A 174 0.18 12.32 -6.42
CA ASP A 174 0.42 12.96 -5.13
C ASP A 174 0.87 14.42 -5.33
N VAL A 175 0.18 15.37 -4.70
CA VAL A 175 0.44 16.80 -4.81
C VAL A 175 0.85 17.36 -3.45
N PRO A 176 2.13 17.19 -3.05
CA PRO A 176 2.65 17.80 -1.82
C PRO A 176 2.72 19.34 -1.91
N MET A 177 2.84 19.88 -3.13
CA MET A 177 2.90 21.32 -3.36
C MET A 177 2.44 21.63 -4.79
N ALA A 178 1.40 22.45 -4.92
CA ALA A 178 0.87 22.82 -6.24
C ALA A 178 1.71 23.85 -6.99
N TYR A 179 2.39 24.75 -6.28
CA TYR A 179 3.22 25.79 -6.88
C TYR A 179 4.52 25.99 -6.10
N TYR A 180 5.63 26.07 -6.82
CA TYR A 180 6.94 26.25 -6.21
C TYR A 180 7.20 27.71 -5.81
N PHE A 181 6.73 28.68 -6.60
CA PHE A 181 6.88 30.11 -6.32
C PHE A 181 5.54 30.81 -6.12
N LYS A 182 4.56 30.55 -6.99
CA LYS A 182 3.27 31.26 -6.97
C LYS A 182 2.45 30.97 -5.71
N TYR A 183 1.62 31.95 -5.36
CA TYR A 183 0.62 31.88 -4.28
C TYR A 183 1.17 31.55 -2.88
N LYS A 184 2.50 31.57 -2.71
CA LYS A 184 3.14 31.55 -1.40
C LYS A 184 2.95 32.89 -0.70
N GLY A 185 2.87 32.86 0.63
CA GLY A 185 2.74 34.09 1.43
C GLY A 185 3.94 35.03 1.22
N PHE A 186 3.70 36.33 1.33
CA PHE A 186 4.70 37.38 1.08
C PHE A 186 6.02 37.17 1.84
N LEU A 187 5.95 36.86 3.13
CA LEU A 187 7.11 36.56 3.98
C LEU A 187 7.92 35.37 3.46
N ARG A 188 7.28 34.34 2.89
CA ARG A 188 7.97 33.18 2.30
C ARG A 188 8.70 33.55 1.01
N THR A 189 8.16 34.48 0.24
CA THR A 189 8.82 35.00 -0.96
C THR A 189 10.07 35.78 -0.57
N ILE A 190 9.98 36.70 0.41
CA ILE A 190 11.13 37.46 0.92
C ILE A 190 12.20 36.51 1.47
N GLY A 191 11.82 35.58 2.37
CA GLY A 191 12.75 34.63 2.93
C GLY A 191 13.42 33.74 1.87
N GLY A 192 12.65 33.35 0.84
CA GLY A 192 13.18 32.65 -0.33
C GLY A 192 14.21 33.49 -1.09
N THR A 193 13.88 34.75 -1.41
CA THR A 193 14.79 35.71 -2.06
C THR A 193 16.08 35.90 -1.26
N LEU A 194 15.99 36.15 0.05
CA LEU A 194 17.16 36.35 0.90
C LEU A 194 18.03 35.08 0.95
N ASN A 195 17.41 33.91 1.03
CA ASN A 195 18.14 32.65 1.01
C ASN A 195 18.82 32.39 -0.34
N ASP A 196 18.13 32.69 -1.46
CA ASP A 196 18.69 32.56 -2.80
C ASP A 196 19.89 33.50 -2.99
N LEU A 197 19.81 34.74 -2.48
CA LEU A 197 20.92 35.71 -2.47
C LEU A 197 22.08 35.24 -1.59
N ARG A 198 21.82 34.83 -0.35
CA ARG A 198 22.84 34.35 0.59
C ARG A 198 23.59 33.13 0.06
N ARG A 199 22.90 32.23 -0.66
CA ARG A 199 23.48 31.04 -1.27
C ARG A 199 24.03 31.27 -2.68
N LEU A 200 24.02 32.51 -3.17
CA LEU A 200 24.46 32.89 -4.52
C LEU A 200 23.74 32.11 -5.65
N GLN A 201 22.48 31.73 -5.42
CA GLN A 201 21.65 30.99 -6.38
C GLN A 201 20.97 31.93 -7.39
N ILE A 202 21.77 32.67 -8.17
CA ILE A 202 21.29 33.72 -9.10
C ILE A 202 20.25 33.17 -10.09
N LYS A 203 20.44 31.94 -10.61
CA LYS A 203 19.49 31.29 -11.52
C LYS A 203 18.12 31.06 -10.87
N GLN A 204 18.11 30.69 -9.59
CA GLN A 204 16.90 30.43 -8.83
C GLN A 204 16.15 31.74 -8.54
N LEU A 205 16.90 32.76 -8.13
CA LEU A 205 16.39 34.11 -7.91
C LEU A 205 15.74 34.67 -9.18
N TYR A 206 16.43 34.58 -10.32
CA TYR A 206 15.90 35.01 -11.61
C TYR A 206 14.63 34.22 -11.99
N SER A 207 14.65 32.89 -11.84
CA SER A 207 13.49 32.03 -12.12
C SER A 207 12.29 32.38 -11.24
N ARG A 208 12.52 32.68 -9.95
CA ARG A 208 11.48 33.09 -9.00
C ARG A 208 10.73 34.31 -9.53
N TYR A 209 11.46 35.37 -9.87
CA TYR A 209 10.82 36.62 -10.31
C TYR A 209 10.21 36.51 -11.71
N LEU A 210 10.80 35.77 -12.65
CA LEU A 210 10.13 35.47 -13.92
C LEU A 210 8.79 34.75 -13.72
N VAL A 211 8.71 33.82 -12.76
CA VAL A 211 7.46 33.12 -12.46
C VAL A 211 6.45 34.03 -11.74
N LEU A 212 6.91 34.82 -10.77
CA LEU A 212 6.04 35.73 -10.00
C LEU A 212 5.47 36.86 -10.88
N PHE A 213 6.25 37.41 -11.81
CA PHE A 213 5.79 38.40 -12.79
C PHE A 213 5.04 37.78 -13.97
N GLY A 214 4.96 36.44 -14.05
CA GLY A 214 4.18 35.74 -15.09
C GLY A 214 4.89 35.54 -16.44
N PHE A 215 6.15 35.96 -16.56
CA PHE A 215 6.98 35.70 -17.75
C PHE A 215 7.33 34.22 -17.94
N LYS A 216 7.25 33.42 -16.88
CA LYS A 216 7.49 31.97 -16.91
C LYS A 216 6.40 31.22 -16.15
N ARG A 217 6.09 29.99 -16.58
CA ARG A 217 5.21 29.09 -15.82
C ARG A 217 5.92 28.59 -14.57
N ASP A 218 5.16 28.43 -13.50
CA ASP A 218 5.68 27.83 -12.29
C ASP A 218 6.08 26.38 -12.59
N PRO A 219 7.28 25.91 -12.18
CA PRO A 219 7.74 24.57 -12.52
C PRO A 219 6.85 23.45 -11.97
N TYR A 220 6.05 23.72 -10.92
CA TYR A 220 5.15 22.72 -10.33
C TYR A 220 3.72 22.80 -10.89
N ASP A 221 3.40 23.84 -11.67
CA ASP A 221 2.09 23.99 -12.33
C ASP A 221 1.98 23.06 -13.55
N THR A 222 1.71 21.78 -13.27
CA THR A 222 1.60 20.69 -14.26
C THR A 222 0.16 20.23 -14.50
N PHE A 223 -0.82 20.83 -13.83
CA PHE A 223 -2.20 20.35 -13.78
C PHE A 223 -2.91 20.38 -15.14
N LYS A 224 -2.61 21.35 -15.99
CA LYS A 224 -3.11 21.37 -17.37
C LYS A 224 -2.66 20.15 -18.17
N TRP A 225 -1.42 19.71 -17.95
CA TRP A 225 -0.90 18.50 -18.58
C TRP A 225 -1.59 17.25 -18.02
N ILE A 226 -1.78 17.17 -16.70
CA ILE A 226 -2.48 16.08 -16.03
C ILE A 226 -3.91 15.94 -16.58
N ILE A 227 -4.68 17.04 -16.61
CA ILE A 227 -6.05 17.05 -17.13
C ILE A 227 -6.08 16.62 -18.60
N ARG A 228 -5.16 17.14 -19.42
CA ARG A 228 -5.07 16.73 -20.83
C ARG A 228 -4.79 15.24 -20.99
N LYS A 229 -3.98 14.65 -20.09
CA LYS A 229 -3.72 13.21 -20.08
C LYS A 229 -4.92 12.41 -19.61
N GLN A 230 -5.61 12.85 -18.56
CA GLN A 230 -6.84 12.21 -18.11
C GLN A 230 -7.88 12.16 -19.23
N LYS A 231 -8.08 13.27 -19.97
CA LYS A 231 -9.03 13.34 -21.10
C LYS A 231 -8.75 12.33 -22.23
N GLN A 232 -7.56 11.75 -22.30
CA GLN A 232 -7.19 10.72 -23.27
C GLN A 232 -7.57 9.31 -22.82
N HIS A 233 -8.11 9.15 -21.60
CA HIS A 233 -8.45 7.86 -21.02
C HIS A 233 -9.89 7.85 -20.48
N PRO A 234 -10.58 6.69 -20.52
CA PRO A 234 -11.98 6.58 -20.09
C PRO A 234 -12.17 6.58 -18.57
N PHE A 235 -11.08 6.42 -17.80
CA PHE A 235 -11.12 6.41 -16.34
C PHE A 235 -10.58 7.72 -15.76
N LYS A 236 -11.06 8.08 -14.57
CA LYS A 236 -10.55 9.25 -13.82
C LYS A 236 -9.23 8.91 -13.13
N PHE A 237 -8.36 9.91 -13.03
CA PHE A 237 -7.16 9.80 -12.18
C PHE A 237 -7.54 10.20 -10.75
N MET A 238 -6.81 9.68 -9.77
CA MET A 238 -6.93 10.13 -8.38
C MET A 238 -5.83 11.15 -8.08
N VAL A 239 -6.19 12.37 -7.66
CA VAL A 239 -5.23 13.44 -7.35
C VAL A 239 -5.35 13.83 -5.88
N LEU A 240 -4.29 13.61 -5.10
CA LEU A 240 -4.29 13.85 -3.66
C LEU A 240 -3.58 15.17 -3.34
N PHE A 241 -4.31 16.13 -2.78
CA PHE A 241 -3.78 17.46 -2.47
C PHE A 241 -3.41 17.61 -0.99
N LEU A 242 -2.23 18.18 -0.74
CA LEU A 242 -1.82 18.54 0.61
C LEU A 242 -2.48 19.85 1.06
N ILE A 243 -3.40 19.74 2.02
CA ILE A 243 -4.11 20.88 2.60
C ILE A 243 -3.83 21.07 4.10
N GLY A 244 -2.83 20.36 4.65
CA GLY A 244 -2.36 20.52 6.02
C GLY A 244 -1.84 21.92 6.34
N ASP A 245 -1.54 22.20 7.60
CA ASP A 245 -0.92 23.48 7.94
C ASP A 245 0.57 23.47 7.58
N TYR A 246 1.11 24.67 7.33
CA TYR A 246 2.53 24.82 6.97
C TYR A 246 3.43 24.31 8.11
N SER A 247 4.41 23.49 7.77
CA SER A 247 5.39 22.95 8.71
C SER A 247 6.80 22.89 8.11
N THR A 248 7.75 22.39 8.91
CA THR A 248 9.12 22.11 8.46
C THR A 248 9.14 21.12 7.30
N TYR A 249 8.22 20.14 7.31
CA TYR A 249 8.11 19.07 6.31
C TYR A 249 7.13 19.43 5.19
N ASP A 250 6.03 20.10 5.53
CA ASP A 250 4.92 20.40 4.63
C ASP A 250 4.91 21.88 4.24
N LYS A 251 5.35 22.16 3.01
CA LYS A 251 5.54 23.53 2.51
C LYS A 251 4.39 23.98 1.60
N ASN A 252 3.18 23.53 1.89
CA ASN A 252 2.00 23.70 1.03
C ASN A 252 1.52 25.16 0.94
N ILE A 253 0.43 25.36 0.20
CA ILE A 253 -0.22 26.66 0.00
C ILE A 253 -1.40 26.74 0.97
N ASN A 254 -1.60 27.92 1.54
CA ASN A 254 -2.71 28.14 2.46
C ASN A 254 -4.05 27.90 1.73
N THR A 255 -4.91 27.09 2.33
CA THR A 255 -6.21 26.67 1.80
C THR A 255 -7.18 27.83 1.58
N ASN A 256 -6.98 28.97 2.25
CA ASN A 256 -7.80 30.17 2.08
C ASN A 256 -7.48 30.93 0.78
N LYS A 257 -6.44 30.52 0.02
CA LYS A 257 -6.10 31.12 -1.26
C LYS A 257 -7.07 30.66 -2.34
N LYS A 258 -7.82 31.62 -2.91
CA LYS A 258 -8.82 31.38 -3.95
C LYS A 258 -8.22 30.66 -5.15
N GLU A 259 -6.97 30.96 -5.51
CA GLU A 259 -6.26 30.35 -6.64
C GLU A 259 -5.95 28.87 -6.40
N PHE A 260 -5.67 28.50 -5.15
CA PHE A 260 -5.43 27.09 -4.80
C PHE A 260 -6.75 26.30 -4.76
N VAL A 261 -7.82 26.87 -4.20
CA VAL A 261 -9.17 26.28 -4.24
C VAL A 261 -9.66 26.14 -5.68
N SER A 262 -9.48 27.18 -6.50
CA SER A 262 -9.84 27.16 -7.93
C SER A 262 -9.07 26.10 -8.70
N LEU A 263 -7.80 25.88 -8.36
CA LEU A 263 -7.01 24.81 -8.95
C LEU A 263 -7.60 23.44 -8.61
N ILE A 264 -7.89 23.16 -7.34
CA ILE A 264 -8.45 21.88 -6.90
C ILE A 264 -9.78 21.62 -7.63
N LYS A 265 -10.67 22.62 -7.70
CA LYS A 265 -11.93 22.55 -8.45
C LYS A 265 -11.71 22.19 -9.92
N SER A 266 -10.80 22.92 -10.60
CA SER A 266 -10.52 22.67 -12.02
C SER A 266 -9.97 21.27 -12.30
N VAL A 267 -9.31 20.65 -11.32
CA VAL A 267 -8.84 19.27 -11.41
C VAL A 267 -9.98 18.30 -11.11
N ALA A 268 -10.84 18.61 -10.14
CA ALA A 268 -11.99 17.80 -9.75
C ALA A 268 -13.05 17.66 -10.87
N ASP A 269 -13.15 18.64 -11.76
CA ASP A 269 -13.99 18.56 -12.96
C ASP A 269 -13.65 17.34 -13.84
N TYR A 270 -12.41 16.86 -13.80
CA TYR A 270 -11.89 15.80 -14.68
C TYR A 270 -11.34 14.58 -13.94
N CYS A 271 -10.87 14.76 -12.71
CA CYS A 271 -10.23 13.74 -11.89
C CYS A 271 -11.00 13.54 -10.57
N ASP A 272 -10.82 12.39 -9.94
CA ASP A 272 -11.18 12.25 -8.53
C ASP A 272 -10.12 12.97 -7.69
N VAL A 273 -10.55 13.71 -6.68
CA VAL A 273 -9.65 14.47 -5.81
C VAL A 273 -9.78 13.99 -4.37
N GLY A 274 -8.67 13.98 -3.64
CA GLY A 274 -8.65 13.57 -2.25
C GLY A 274 -7.63 14.33 -1.40
N LEU A 275 -7.70 14.09 -0.09
CA LEU A 275 -6.77 14.62 0.88
C LEU A 275 -5.47 13.83 0.86
N LYS A 276 -4.34 14.52 0.69
CA LYS A 276 -3.03 14.01 1.08
C LYS A 276 -2.79 14.35 2.56
N ALA A 277 -2.57 13.32 3.37
CA ALA A 277 -2.17 13.45 4.77
C ALA A 277 -0.84 14.24 4.90
N SER A 278 -0.79 15.20 5.82
CA SER A 278 0.46 15.89 6.19
C SER A 278 1.40 14.99 6.98
N TYR A 279 2.67 15.38 7.07
CA TYR A 279 3.68 14.62 7.81
C TYR A 279 3.27 14.38 9.27
N PHE A 280 2.77 15.42 9.96
CA PHE A 280 2.37 15.29 11.36
C PHE A 280 1.07 14.51 11.55
N SER A 281 0.19 14.51 10.55
CA SER A 281 -1.05 13.72 10.62
C SER A 281 -0.83 12.20 10.60
N LEU A 282 0.37 11.74 10.21
CA LEU A 282 0.75 10.33 10.25
C LEU A 282 0.83 9.81 11.70
N ASN A 283 1.27 10.64 12.64
CA ASN A 283 1.43 10.28 14.05
C ASN A 283 0.28 10.80 14.94
N ASP A 284 -0.45 11.82 14.48
CA ASP A 284 -1.55 12.41 15.24
C ASP A 284 -2.86 12.42 14.44
N ILE A 285 -3.76 11.50 14.81
CA ILE A 285 -5.07 11.36 14.20
C ILE A 285 -5.96 12.60 14.39
N SER A 286 -5.71 13.44 15.41
CA SER A 286 -6.45 14.68 15.62
C SER A 286 -6.12 15.71 14.54
N ILE A 287 -4.88 15.75 14.06
CA ILE A 287 -4.45 16.58 12.92
C ILE A 287 -5.13 16.09 11.65
N LEU A 288 -5.12 14.77 11.40
CA LEU A 288 -5.79 14.19 10.24
C LEU A 288 -7.29 14.51 10.22
N LYS A 289 -7.97 14.45 11.38
CA LYS A 289 -9.38 14.84 11.51
C LYS A 289 -9.59 16.31 11.16
N LYS A 290 -8.73 17.22 11.63
CA LYS A 290 -8.80 18.65 11.29
C LYS A 290 -8.60 18.88 9.79
N GLU A 291 -7.63 18.21 9.18
CA GLU A 291 -7.38 18.28 7.74
C GLU A 291 -8.57 17.76 6.93
N LYS A 292 -9.15 16.63 7.34
CA LYS A 292 -10.37 16.09 6.73
C LYS A 292 -11.55 17.07 6.82
N THR A 293 -11.73 17.74 7.97
CA THR A 293 -12.77 18.77 8.11
C THR A 293 -12.52 19.96 7.18
N LYS A 294 -11.26 20.39 7.01
CA LYS A 294 -10.90 21.43 6.02
C LYS A 294 -11.14 21.00 4.58
N TRP A 295 -10.98 19.71 4.27
CA TRP A 295 -11.26 19.15 2.94
C TRP A 295 -12.75 19.14 2.59
N ASN A 296 -13.64 19.08 3.58
CA ASN A 296 -15.07 18.89 3.32
C ASN A 296 -15.66 19.96 2.38
N PRO A 297 -16.71 19.62 1.61
CA PRO A 297 -17.37 20.51 0.65
C PRO A 297 -17.82 21.87 1.20
N GLN A 298 -18.01 21.99 2.52
CA GLN A 298 -18.36 23.28 3.15
C GLN A 298 -17.21 24.29 3.15
N HIS A 299 -15.95 23.83 3.11
CA HIS A 299 -14.74 24.67 3.17
C HIS A 299 -14.00 24.70 1.84
N ILE A 300 -14.01 23.58 1.11
CA ILE A 300 -13.59 23.48 -0.28
C ILE A 300 -14.78 22.89 -1.03
N PRO A 301 -15.76 23.69 -1.48
CA PRO A 301 -16.86 23.16 -2.29
C PRO A 301 -16.25 22.60 -3.56
N ILE A 302 -16.32 21.28 -3.73
CA ILE A 302 -15.92 20.57 -4.94
C ILE A 302 -17.18 20.40 -5.78
#